data_AF-A0A832J645-F1
#
_entry.id   AF-A0A832J645-F1
#
_cell.length_a   1.000
_cell.length_b   1.000
_cell.length_c   1.000
_cell.angle_alpha   90.00
_cell.angle_beta   90.00
_cell.angle_gamma   90.00
#
_symmetry.space_group_name_H-M   'P 1'
#
loop_
_entity.id
_entity.type
_entity.pdbx_description
1 polymer ?
#
loop_
_entity_poly.entity_id
_entity_poly.type
_entity_poly.pdbx_seq_one_letter_code
_entity_poly.pdbx_strand_id
1 'polypeptide(L)'
;MNMSGKQLEMSEADFQAIASIAYQEAGLVFPPEKAPLVRSRINRRLRMLKLRSFSEYTHYIATEQGQEERRIMISALTTNVSSFFRESHHFDILRERVLPPLLK
;
A
#
# COMPACT_ATOMS: atom_id res chain seq x y z
N MET A 1 3.17 11.85 29.54
CA MET A 1 4.53 11.36 29.23
C MET A 1 4.80 11.61 27.76
N ASN A 2 5.71 12.53 27.46
CA ASN A 2 6.05 12.94 26.09
C ASN A 2 6.80 11.80 25.38
N MET A 3 6.10 11.04 24.54
CA MET A 3 6.71 10.10 23.61
C MET A 3 7.24 10.87 22.39
N SER A 4 8.35 11.60 22.56
CA SER A 4 9.17 12.01 21.43
C SER A 4 9.89 10.75 20.91
N GLY A 5 9.13 9.91 20.20
CA GLY A 5 9.69 8.77 19.49
C GLY A 5 10.54 9.30 18.35
N LYS A 6 11.86 9.07 18.41
CA LYS A 6 12.79 9.36 17.32
C LYS A 6 12.17 8.86 16.01
N GLN A 7 11.86 9.77 15.08
CA GLN A 7 11.36 9.38 13.77
C GLN A 7 12.46 8.56 13.09
N LEU A 8 12.10 7.38 12.63
CA LEU A 8 13.00 6.55 11.85
C LEU A 8 13.13 7.19 10.47
N GLU A 9 14.37 7.43 10.07
CA GLU A 9 14.68 7.97 8.74
C GLU A 9 14.66 6.85 7.72
N MET A 10 14.00 7.10 6.59
CA MET A 10 13.96 6.21 5.43
C MET A 10 14.98 6.74 4.42
N SER A 11 15.97 5.93 4.09
CA SER A 11 16.93 6.30 3.04
C SER A 11 16.30 6.20 1.65
N GLU A 12 16.94 6.82 0.65
CA GLU A 12 16.55 6.64 -0.75
C GLU A 12 16.62 5.17 -1.17
N ALA A 13 17.64 4.43 -0.71
CA ALA A 13 17.77 3.01 -0.99
C ALA A 13 16.62 2.18 -0.41
N ASP A 14 16.17 2.51 0.81
CA ASP A 14 15.02 1.85 1.43
C ASP A 14 13.73 2.13 0.65
N PHE A 15 13.54 3.39 0.25
CA PHE A 15 12.39 3.79 -0.57
C PHE A 15 12.35 3.03 -1.89
N GLN A 16 13.47 2.98 -2.60
CA GLN A 16 13.58 2.28 -3.88
C GLN A 16 13.36 0.77 -3.73
N ALA A 17 13.85 0.15 -2.66
CA ALA A 17 13.59 -1.26 -2.38
C ALA A 17 12.09 -1.53 -2.18
N ILE A 18 11.41 -0.70 -1.37
CA ILE A 18 9.96 -0.81 -1.15
C ILE A 18 9.19 -0.58 -2.46
N ALA A 19 9.55 0.46 -3.22
CA ALA A 19 8.90 0.79 -4.49
C ALA A 19 9.07 -0.33 -5.52
N SER A 20 10.27 -0.91 -5.62
CA SER A 20 10.57 -2.01 -6.53
C SER A 20 9.75 -3.25 -6.20
N ILE A 21 9.69 -3.65 -4.92
CA ILE A 21 8.87 -4.78 -4.49
C ILE A 21 7.38 -4.49 -4.74
N ALA A 22 6.92 -3.26 -4.46
CA ALA A 22 5.53 -2.91 -4.68
C ALA A 22 5.14 -2.91 -6.17
N TYR A 23 6.07 -2.54 -7.05
CA TYR A 23 5.91 -2.65 -8.49
C TYR A 23 5.86 -4.11 -8.94
N GLN A 24 6.78 -4.96 -8.45
CA GLN A 24 6.83 -6.38 -8.80
C GLN A 24 5.59 -7.16 -8.33
N GLU A 25 5.09 -6.86 -7.13
CA GLU A 25 3.96 -7.60 -6.53
C GLU A 25 2.59 -7.09 -7.02
N ALA A 26 2.46 -5.80 -7.35
CA ALA A 26 1.14 -5.19 -7.61
C ALA A 26 1.13 -4.09 -8.68
N GLY A 27 2.23 -3.84 -9.39
CA GLY A 27 2.32 -2.80 -10.43
C GLY A 27 2.23 -1.37 -9.90
N LEU A 28 2.43 -1.17 -8.59
CA LEU A 28 2.33 0.16 -7.97
C LEU A 28 3.58 1.00 -8.26
N VAL A 29 3.39 2.16 -8.87
CA VAL A 29 4.45 3.12 -9.13
C VAL A 29 4.42 4.24 -8.08
N PHE A 30 5.55 4.43 -7.40
CA PHE A 30 5.74 5.50 -6.43
C PHE A 30 6.83 6.47 -6.90
N PRO A 31 6.44 7.62 -7.47
CA PRO A 31 7.36 8.71 -7.71
C PRO A 31 8.00 9.24 -6.40
N PRO A 32 9.18 9.87 -6.45
CA PRO A 32 9.88 10.37 -5.26
C PRO A 32 9.03 11.30 -4.37
N GLU A 33 8.14 12.11 -4.96
CA GLU A 33 7.22 12.98 -4.21
C GLU A 33 6.25 12.22 -3.30
N LYS A 34 6.04 10.91 -3.51
CA LYS A 34 5.25 10.05 -2.64
C LYS A 34 6.05 9.41 -1.49
N ALA A 35 7.35 9.64 -1.39
CA ALA A 35 8.17 9.12 -0.29
C ALA A 35 7.62 9.44 1.12
N PRO A 36 7.05 10.63 1.41
CA PRO A 36 6.41 10.90 2.71
C PRO A 36 5.22 9.99 3.02
N LEU A 37 4.41 9.63 2.01
CA LEU A 37 3.27 8.70 2.16
C LEU A 37 3.78 7.30 2.46
N VAL A 38 4.73 6.81 1.66
CA VAL A 38 5.36 5.49 1.87
C VAL A 38 5.96 5.41 3.26
N ARG A 39 6.79 6.40 3.65
CA ARG A 39 7.38 6.49 4.99
C ARG A 39 6.34 6.40 6.10
N SER A 40 5.24 7.15 6.00
CA SER A 40 4.18 7.17 7.02
C SER A 40 3.50 5.80 7.17
N ARG A 41 3.16 5.16 6.04
CA ARG A 41 2.48 3.85 6.03
C ARG A 41 3.42 2.75 6.53
N ILE A 42 4.66 2.75 6.09
CA ILE A 42 5.66 1.74 6.46
C ILE A 42 6.12 1.91 7.91
N ASN A 43 6.27 3.14 8.43
CA ASN A 43 6.52 3.37 9.86
C ASN A 43 5.45 2.73 10.77
N ARG A 44 4.20 2.60 10.31
CA ARG A 44 3.18 1.84 11.04
C ARG A 44 3.48 0.34 11.05
N ARG A 45 3.96 -0.21 9.93
CA ARG A 45 4.38 -1.62 9.80
C ARG A 45 5.57 -1.94 10.72
N LEU A 46 6.62 -1.11 10.72
CA LEU A 46 7.80 -1.28 11.58
C LEU A 46 7.38 -1.40 13.06
N ARG A 47 6.47 -0.54 13.53
CA ARG A 47 5.95 -0.60 14.91
C ARG A 47 5.20 -1.90 15.22
N MET A 48 4.41 -2.40 14.27
CA MET A 48 3.66 -3.66 14.44
C MET A 48 4.60 -4.87 14.49
N LEU A 49 5.65 -4.86 13.67
CA LEU A 49 6.66 -5.92 13.60
C LEU A 49 7.78 -5.78 14.64
N LYS A 50 7.79 -4.68 15.41
CA LYS A 50 8.85 -4.32 16.38
C LYS A 50 10.25 -4.19 15.74
N LEU A 51 10.30 -3.81 14.46
CA LEU A 51 11.54 -3.53 13.73
C LEU A 51 12.03 -2.12 14.04
N ARG A 52 13.35 -1.92 14.02
CA ARG A 52 14.00 -0.69 14.49
C ARG A 52 14.48 0.21 13.36
N SER A 53 14.42 -0.23 12.10
CA SER A 53 14.85 0.54 10.95
C SER A 53 14.11 0.15 9.67
N PHE A 54 14.13 1.04 8.67
CA PHE A 54 13.65 0.73 7.34
C PHE A 54 14.50 -0.34 6.64
N SER A 55 15.81 -0.35 6.90
CA SER A 55 16.72 -1.37 6.36
C SER A 55 16.41 -2.78 6.88
N GLU A 56 16.07 -2.93 8.17
CA GLU A 56 15.58 -4.21 8.71
C GLU A 56 14.28 -4.65 8.02
N TYR A 57 13.38 -3.70 7.76
CA TYR A 57 12.13 -3.98 7.07
C TYR A 57 12.35 -4.41 5.62
N THR A 58 13.17 -3.68 4.85
CA THR A 58 13.47 -4.01 3.45
C THR A 58 14.19 -5.34 3.32
N HIS A 59 15.10 -5.67 4.25
CA HIS A 59 15.71 -6.99 4.31
C HIS A 59 14.67 -8.08 4.59
N TYR A 60 13.78 -7.87 5.58
CA TYR A 60 12.74 -8.83 5.93
C TYR A 60 11.77 -9.11 4.77
N ILE A 61 11.23 -8.08 4.13
CA ILE A 61 10.28 -8.25 3.02
C ILE A 61 10.93 -8.81 1.75
N ALA A 62 12.26 -8.84 1.66
CA ALA A 62 12.99 -9.46 0.56
C ALA A 62 13.18 -10.99 0.73
N THR A 63 12.95 -11.55 1.92
CA THR A 63 13.08 -12.99 2.16
C THR A 63 11.79 -13.77 1.84
N GLU A 64 11.86 -15.10 1.86
CA GLU A 64 10.68 -15.96 1.80
C GLU A 64 9.76 -15.78 3.01
N GLN A 65 10.33 -15.60 4.22
CA GLN A 65 9.53 -15.37 5.43
C GLN A 65 8.78 -14.02 5.39
N GLY A 66 9.20 -13.10 4.52
CA GLY A 66 8.55 -11.81 4.30
C GLY A 66 7.35 -11.84 3.35
N GLN A 67 7.01 -12.98 2.74
CA GLN A 67 5.98 -13.04 1.70
C GLN A 67 4.60 -12.56 2.17
N GLU A 68 4.19 -12.92 3.39
CA GLU A 68 2.92 -12.43 3.95
C GLU A 68 2.99 -10.93 4.22
N GLU A 69 4.12 -10.44 4.74
CA GLU A 69 4.28 -9.01 4.99
C GLU A 69 4.26 -8.20 3.70
N ARG A 70 4.76 -8.72 2.56
CA ARG A 70 4.64 -8.05 1.26
C ARG A 70 3.17 -7.79 0.90
N ARG A 71 2.26 -8.75 1.10
CA ARG A 71 0.82 -8.56 0.87
C ARG A 71 0.25 -7.46 1.76
N ILE A 72 0.62 -7.44 3.04
CA ILE A 72 0.15 -6.44 3.98
C ILE A 72 0.73 -5.05 3.66
N MET A 73 1.99 -4.99 3.23
CA MET A 73 2.65 -3.79 2.75
C MET A 73 1.88 -3.18 1.58
N ILE A 74 1.55 -3.98 0.56
CA ILE A 74 0.75 -3.54 -0.59
C ILE A 74 -0.57 -2.92 -0.12
N SER A 75 -1.32 -3.61 0.73
CA SER A 75 -2.59 -3.10 1.27
C SER A 75 -2.41 -1.78 2.05
N ALA A 76 -1.29 -1.63 2.76
CA ALA A 76 -0.98 -0.40 3.48
C ALA A 76 -0.61 0.78 2.56
N LEU A 77 -0.09 0.49 1.36
CA LEU A 77 0.31 1.48 0.37
C LEU A 77 -0.82 1.85 -0.60
N THR A 78 -1.88 1.06 -0.71
CA THR A 78 -3.06 1.40 -1.51
C THR A 78 -4.04 2.31 -0.76
N THR A 79 -4.92 2.98 -1.50
CA THR A 79 -6.03 3.77 -0.95
C THR A 79 -7.32 3.02 -1.21
N ASN A 80 -7.81 2.28 -0.21
CA ASN A 80 -9.01 1.45 -0.32
C ASN A 80 -10.30 2.23 0.05
N VAL A 81 -10.42 3.49 -0.39
CA VAL A 81 -11.61 4.30 -0.11
C VAL A 81 -12.70 3.98 -1.14
N SER A 82 -13.84 3.48 -0.67
CA SER A 82 -15.00 3.15 -1.49
C SER A 82 -16.30 3.47 -0.76
N SER A 83 -17.41 3.53 -1.50
CA SER A 83 -18.75 3.77 -0.98
C SER A 83 -19.77 2.96 -1.77
N PHE A 84 -20.89 2.60 -1.13
CA PHE A 84 -22.03 2.02 -1.85
C PHE A 84 -22.49 2.98 -2.94
N PHE A 85 -22.79 2.43 -4.12
CA PHE A 85 -23.18 3.18 -5.32
C PHE A 85 -22.23 4.34 -5.69
N ARG A 86 -20.91 4.17 -5.48
CA ARG A 86 -19.91 5.11 -6.00
C ARG A 86 -20.12 5.28 -7.50
N GLU A 87 -20.21 6.54 -7.96
CA GLU A 87 -20.55 6.88 -9.35
C GLU A 87 -21.91 6.28 -9.78
N SER A 88 -22.96 6.63 -9.04
CA SER A 88 -24.31 6.01 -9.14
C SER A 88 -24.89 5.93 -10.55
N HIS A 89 -24.58 6.88 -11.43
CA HIS A 89 -25.01 6.87 -12.84
C HIS A 89 -24.55 5.63 -13.62
N HIS A 90 -23.44 4.99 -13.22
CA HIS A 90 -23.03 3.69 -13.79
C HIS A 90 -24.05 2.58 -13.50
N PHE A 91 -24.77 2.64 -12.38
CA PHE A 91 -25.80 1.66 -12.02
C PHE A 91 -27.10 1.87 -12.81
N ASP A 92 -27.44 3.11 -13.16
CA ASP A 92 -28.54 3.40 -14.09
C ASP A 92 -28.24 2.83 -15.48
N ILE A 93 -27.01 3.02 -15.99
CA ILE A 93 -26.56 2.44 -17.26
C ILE A 93 -26.60 0.90 -17.21
N LEU A 94 -26.13 0.31 -16.11
CA LEU A 94 -26.20 -1.14 -15.90
C LEU A 94 -27.65 -1.63 -16.01
N ARG A 95 -28.59 -0.99 -15.31
CA ARG A 95 -30.02 -1.34 -15.32
C ARG A 95 -30.66 -1.18 -16.70
N GLU A 96 -30.41 -0.06 -17.37
CA GLU A 96 -31.18 0.34 -18.55
C GLU A 96 -30.58 -0.16 -19.86
N ARG A 97 -29.27 -0.40 -19.92
CA ARG A 97 -28.57 -0.71 -21.18
C ARG A 97 -27.87 -2.06 -21.16
N VAL A 98 -27.27 -2.43 -20.03
CA VAL A 98 -26.43 -3.65 -19.95
C VAL A 98 -27.26 -4.88 -19.56
N LEU A 99 -28.12 -4.79 -18.54
CA LEU A 99 -28.92 -5.92 -18.07
C LEU A 99 -29.99 -6.42 -19.07
N PRO A 100 -30.78 -5.57 -19.75
CA PRO A 100 -31.88 -6.04 -20.61
C PRO A 100 -31.48 -7.04 -21.71
N PRO A 101 -30.36 -6.87 -22.44
CA PRO A 101 -29.95 -7.87 -23.43
C PRO A 101 -29.36 -9.16 -22.82
N LEU A 102 -28.89 -9.14 -21.56
CA LEU A 102 -28.28 -10.30 -20.88
C LEU A 102 -29.29 -11.21 -20.18
N LEU A 103 -30.50 -10.71 -19.90
CA LEU A 103 -31.57 -11.44 -19.20
C LEU A 103 -32.53 -12.18 -20.14
N LYS A 104 -32.15 -12.37 -21.40
CA LYS A 104 -32.93 -13.11 -22.40
C LYS A 104 -32.71 -14.61 -22.32
#